data_AF-A0A7J9MQX2-F1
#
_entry.id   AF-A0A7J9MQX2-F1
#
_cell.length_a   1.000
_cell.length_b   1.000
_cell.length_c   1.000
_cell.angle_alpha   90.00
_cell.angle_beta   90.00
_cell.angle_gamma   90.00
#
_symmetry.space_group_name_H-M   'P 1'
#
loop_
_entity.id
_entity.type
_entity.pdbx_description
1 polymer ?
#
loop_
_entity_poly.entity_id
_entity_poly.type
_entity_poly.pdbx_seq_one_letter_code
_entity_poly.pdbx_strand_id
1 'polypeptide(L)'
;MKRAHFPYSPDRSWHLAVTVISFISLSFLLALTFIQGNSSSFETQPKFWFSDRAYGGLPELSRFAYLISGTKGDGPRVKQLLQAVYHPRNYCVLHLDLEASDSERMELAKYVKSERVVGEFENVIVIGNADLVT
;
A
#
# COMPACT_ATOMS: atom_id res chain seq x y z
N MET A 1 -27.70 -17.79 -69.04
CA MET A 1 -27.84 -17.85 -67.57
C MET A 1 -26.86 -16.87 -66.95
N LYS A 2 -27.34 -15.76 -66.36
CA LYS A 2 -26.50 -14.74 -65.71
C LYS A 2 -26.42 -15.06 -64.21
N ARG A 3 -25.23 -15.34 -63.68
CA ARG A 3 -25.00 -15.45 -62.23
C ARG A 3 -24.73 -14.06 -61.67
N ALA A 4 -25.51 -13.66 -60.68
CA ALA A 4 -25.30 -12.42 -59.94
C ALA A 4 -24.16 -12.63 -58.92
N HIS A 5 -23.12 -11.81 -59.02
CA HIS A 5 -22.08 -11.70 -58.01
C HIS A 5 -22.53 -10.70 -56.95
N PHE A 6 -22.67 -11.16 -55.69
CA PHE A 6 -22.81 -10.29 -54.53
C PHE A 6 -21.42 -9.69 -54.20
N PRO A 7 -21.27 -8.36 -54.14
CA PRO A 7 -20.00 -7.77 -53.76
C PRO A 7 -19.82 -7.93 -52.24
N TYR A 8 -18.83 -8.73 -51.85
CA TYR A 8 -18.32 -8.79 -50.49
C TYR A 8 -17.49 -7.52 -50.23
N SER A 9 -17.97 -6.61 -49.38
CA SER A 9 -17.26 -5.40 -49.00
C SER A 9 -16.30 -5.69 -47.82
N PRO A 10 -14.97 -5.52 -47.98
CA PRO A 10 -13.98 -5.90 -46.95
C PRO A 10 -13.82 -4.87 -45.81
N ASP A 11 -14.52 -3.73 -45.86
CA ASP A 11 -14.17 -2.54 -45.07
C ASP A 11 -14.76 -2.49 -43.64
N ARG A 12 -15.72 -3.38 -43.33
CA ARG A 12 -16.43 -3.38 -42.03
C ARG A 12 -15.71 -4.15 -40.93
N SER A 13 -14.79 -5.05 -41.29
CA SER A 13 -14.15 -5.98 -40.34
C SER A 13 -13.04 -5.33 -39.51
N TRP A 14 -12.36 -4.30 -40.03
CA TRP A 14 -11.26 -3.64 -39.33
C TRP A 14 -11.76 -2.85 -38.12
N HIS A 15 -12.93 -2.21 -38.24
CA HIS A 15 -13.59 -1.53 -37.11
C HIS A 15 -13.98 -2.51 -36.00
N LEU A 16 -14.45 -3.71 -36.35
CA LEU A 16 -14.79 -4.75 -35.38
C LEU A 16 -13.54 -5.30 -34.68
N ALA A 17 -12.42 -5.43 -35.38
CA ALA A 17 -11.16 -5.85 -34.76
C ALA A 17 -10.68 -4.82 -33.72
N VAL A 18 -10.74 -3.53 -34.05
CA VAL A 18 -10.30 -2.44 -33.15
C VAL A 18 -11.18 -2.36 -31.89
N THR A 19 -12.50 -2.51 -32.01
CA THR A 19 -13.40 -2.50 -30.84
C THR A 19 -13.18 -3.70 -29.94
N VAL A 20 -12.96 -4.89 -30.50
CA VAL A 20 -12.68 -6.11 -29.74
C VAL A 20 -11.35 -6.00 -28.98
N ILE A 21 -10.29 -5.51 -29.63
CA ILE A 21 -8.98 -5.31 -28.99
C ILE A 21 -9.09 -4.29 -27.86
N SER A 22 -9.81 -3.18 -28.06
CA SER A 22 -10.05 -2.17 -27.03
C SER A 22 -10.79 -2.76 -25.82
N PHE A 23 -11.82 -3.57 -26.05
CA PHE A 23 -12.60 -4.20 -24.98
C PHE A 23 -11.79 -5.23 -24.19
N ILE A 24 -10.94 -6.01 -24.87
CA ILE A 24 -10.00 -6.95 -24.23
C ILE A 24 -8.97 -6.19 -23.40
N SER A 25 -8.38 -5.12 -23.93
CA SER A 25 -7.41 -4.29 -23.22
C SER A 25 -8.03 -3.65 -21.97
N LEU A 26 -9.24 -3.09 -22.09
CA LEU A 26 -9.97 -2.49 -20.97
C LEU A 26 -10.31 -3.53 -19.89
N SER A 27 -10.76 -4.73 -20.30
CA SER A 27 -11.06 -5.83 -19.38
C SER A 27 -9.80 -6.34 -18.68
N PHE A 28 -8.66 -6.40 -19.39
CA PHE A 28 -7.38 -6.79 -18.83
C PHE A 28 -6.86 -5.76 -17.81
N LEU A 29 -6.96 -4.47 -18.11
CA LEU A 29 -6.62 -3.40 -17.16
C LEU A 29 -7.52 -3.42 -15.92
N LEU A 30 -8.82 -3.73 -16.08
CA LEU A 30 -9.75 -3.88 -14.97
C LEU A 30 -9.49 -5.17 -14.17
N ALA A 31 -9.02 -6.24 -14.80
CA ALA A 31 -8.58 -7.45 -14.12
C ALA A 31 -7.28 -7.21 -13.33
N LEU A 32 -6.36 -6.40 -13.86
CA LEU A 32 -5.13 -5.97 -13.16
C LEU A 32 -5.44 -5.24 -11.84
N THR A 33 -6.47 -4.40 -11.79
CA THR A 33 -6.87 -3.74 -10.53
C THR A 33 -7.45 -4.73 -9.51
N PHE A 34 -8.14 -5.78 -9.97
CA PHE A 34 -8.64 -6.86 -9.11
C PHE A 34 -7.53 -7.79 -8.61
N ILE A 35 -6.53 -8.09 -9.44
CA ILE A 35 -5.38 -8.93 -9.05
C ILE A 35 -4.46 -8.18 -8.08
N GLN A 36 -4.28 -6.87 -8.24
CA GLN A 36 -3.48 -6.07 -7.29
C GLN A 36 -4.15 -5.91 -5.91
N GLY A 37 -5.44 -6.23 -5.80
CA GLY A 37 -6.16 -6.33 -4.54
C GLY A 37 -5.91 -7.62 -3.74
N ASN A 38 -5.25 -8.64 -4.31
CA ASN A 38 -5.15 -9.95 -3.64
C ASN A 38 -3.89 -10.77 -3.91
N SER A 39 -2.73 -10.14 -4.08
CA SER A 39 -1.44 -10.87 -4.04
C SER A 39 -0.23 -9.96 -3.85
N SER A 40 0.12 -9.72 -2.59
CA SER A 40 1.51 -9.98 -2.21
C SER A 40 1.49 -11.08 -1.17
N SER A 41 1.41 -12.33 -1.62
CA SER A 41 1.90 -13.45 -0.82
C SER A 41 3.38 -13.19 -0.62
N PHE A 42 3.72 -12.44 0.42
CA PHE A 42 5.07 -12.44 0.94
C PHE A 42 5.32 -13.89 1.33
N GLU A 43 6.34 -14.45 0.68
CA GLU A 43 6.87 -15.77 0.90
C GLU A 43 6.79 -16.15 2.37
N THR A 44 6.27 -17.36 2.59
CA THR A 44 6.60 -18.25 3.70
C THR A 44 7.45 -17.57 4.74
N GLN A 45 6.81 -17.03 5.77
CA GLN A 45 7.46 -16.82 7.06
C GLN A 45 8.29 -18.09 7.32
N PRO A 46 9.64 -18.06 7.34
CA PRO A 46 10.29 -18.98 8.23
C PRO A 46 9.71 -18.55 9.56
N LYS A 47 8.95 -19.43 10.20
CA LYS A 47 8.53 -19.27 11.58
C LYS A 47 9.83 -19.06 12.35
N PHE A 48 10.28 -17.80 12.46
CA PHE A 48 11.58 -17.43 12.97
C PHE A 48 11.44 -17.51 14.49
N TRP A 49 11.28 -18.73 14.97
CA TRP A 49 11.88 -19.14 16.22
C TRP A 49 13.36 -18.90 15.96
N PHE A 50 13.82 -17.68 16.27
CA PHE A 50 15.22 -17.40 16.53
C PHE A 50 15.63 -18.49 17.51
N SER A 51 16.23 -19.54 16.97
CA SER A 51 16.74 -20.64 17.76
C SER A 51 17.90 -20.03 18.50
N ASP A 52 17.63 -19.64 19.74
CA ASP A 52 18.54 -19.14 20.77
C ASP A 52 19.70 -20.12 21.05
N ARG A 53 19.80 -21.21 20.28
CA ARG A 53 20.79 -22.28 20.38
C ARG A 53 21.81 -22.33 19.25
N ALA A 54 21.71 -21.52 18.20
CA ALA A 54 22.63 -21.61 17.05
C ALA A 54 23.70 -20.50 16.96
N TYR A 55 23.61 -19.43 17.75
CA TYR A 55 24.57 -18.31 17.74
C TYR A 55 25.05 -17.97 19.16
N GLY A 56 25.86 -18.83 19.75
CA GLY A 56 26.44 -18.64 21.10
C GLY A 56 27.49 -17.52 21.19
N GLY A 57 27.21 -16.34 20.66
CA GLY A 57 28.12 -15.18 20.75
C GLY A 57 27.81 -13.97 19.87
N LEU A 58 26.74 -13.98 19.05
CA LEU A 58 26.35 -12.77 18.31
C LEU A 58 25.48 -11.88 19.21
N PRO A 59 25.78 -10.57 19.33
CA PRO A 59 24.96 -9.66 20.10
C PRO A 59 23.56 -9.54 19.50
N GLU A 60 22.55 -9.41 20.37
CA GLU A 60 21.18 -9.17 19.94
C GLU A 60 21.12 -7.90 19.09
N LEU A 61 20.44 -7.98 17.94
CA LEU A 61 20.28 -6.84 17.04
C LEU A 61 19.55 -5.69 17.75
N SER A 62 20.04 -4.46 17.61
CA SER A 62 19.44 -3.26 18.23
C SER A 62 17.98 -3.04 17.79
N ARG A 63 17.20 -2.42 18.67
CA ARG A 63 15.82 -1.98 18.43
C ARG A 63 15.73 -0.49 18.74
N PHE A 64 15.01 0.26 17.91
CA PHE A 64 14.82 1.70 18.09
C PHE A 64 13.35 2.03 18.35
N ALA A 65 13.12 3.14 19.03
CA ALA A 65 11.80 3.76 19.16
C ALA A 65 11.86 5.16 18.57
N TYR A 66 10.90 5.50 17.72
CA TYR A 66 10.79 6.80 17.06
C TYR A 66 9.55 7.52 17.55
N LEU A 67 9.70 8.81 17.84
CA LEU A 67 8.59 9.75 17.93
C LEU A 67 8.63 10.64 16.70
N ILE A 68 7.60 10.55 15.87
CA ILE A 68 7.43 11.41 14.69
C ILE A 68 6.31 12.39 15.01
N SER A 69 6.66 13.68 15.08
CA SER A 69 5.71 14.75 15.33
C SER A 69 5.53 15.63 14.10
N GLY A 70 4.32 16.14 13.91
CA GLY A 70 4.00 17.12 12.89
C GLY A 70 2.96 18.11 13.41
N THR A 71 2.82 19.20 12.66
CA THR A 71 1.79 20.21 12.91
C THR A 71 0.70 20.17 11.84
N LYS A 72 -0.12 21.21 11.77
CA LYS A 72 -1.13 21.42 10.74
C LYS A 72 -0.58 21.20 9.33
N GLY A 73 -1.16 20.25 8.61
CA GLY A 73 -0.80 19.96 7.22
C GLY A 73 0.43 19.05 7.05
N ASP A 74 1.06 18.60 8.14
CA ASP A 74 2.19 17.68 8.07
C ASP A 74 1.78 16.21 8.01
N GLY A 75 0.49 15.85 8.14
CA GLY A 75 0.02 14.47 8.06
C GLY A 75 0.60 13.66 6.89
N PRO A 76 0.61 14.20 5.64
CA PRO A 76 1.24 13.55 4.50
C PRO A 76 2.76 13.36 4.65
N ARG A 77 3.46 14.32 5.25
CA ARG A 77 4.91 14.26 5.50
C ARG A 77 5.24 13.24 6.58
N VAL A 78 4.47 13.21 7.65
CA VAL A 78 4.57 12.21 8.74
C VAL A 78 4.37 10.80 8.16
N LYS A 79 3.37 10.62 7.31
CA LYS A 79 3.15 9.36 6.58
C LYS A 79 4.36 8.98 5.72
N GLN A 80 4.86 9.92 4.91
CA GLN A 80 6.01 9.66 4.04
C GLN A 80 7.26 9.30 4.85
N LEU A 81 7.49 9.99 5.98
CA LEU A 81 8.60 9.70 6.88
C LEU A 81 8.45 8.31 7.52
N LEU A 82 7.25 7.96 7.99
CA LEU A 82 6.98 6.62 8.51
C LEU A 82 7.34 5.55 7.48
N GLN A 83 6.91 5.70 6.23
CA GLN A 83 7.23 4.74 5.17
C GLN A 83 8.75 4.62 4.92
N ALA A 84 9.50 5.71 5.09
CA ALA A 84 10.95 5.71 4.90
C ALA A 84 11.72 5.06 6.05
N VAL A 85 11.24 5.17 7.28
CA VAL A 85 11.94 4.71 8.50
C VAL A 85 11.37 3.42 9.11
N TYR A 86 10.24 2.93 8.58
CA TYR A 86 9.53 1.80 9.15
C TYR A 86 10.40 0.53 9.15
N HIS A 87 10.45 -0.14 10.29
CA HIS A 87 11.05 -1.45 10.43
C HIS A 87 10.20 -2.31 11.37
N PRO A 88 9.89 -3.58 11.04
CA PRO A 88 9.08 -4.48 11.88
C PRO A 88 9.58 -4.73 13.31
N ARG A 89 10.81 -4.30 13.63
CA ARG A 89 11.46 -4.47 14.94
C ARG A 89 11.51 -3.17 15.75
N ASN A 90 11.22 -2.04 15.12
CA ASN A 90 11.24 -0.73 15.74
C ASN A 90 9.81 -0.31 16.08
N TYR A 91 9.67 0.55 17.08
CA TYR A 91 8.39 1.12 17.47
C TYR A 91 8.29 2.54 16.96
N CYS A 92 7.16 2.92 16.38
CA CYS A 92 6.92 4.29 15.93
C CYS A 92 5.68 4.87 16.62
N VAL A 93 5.83 6.03 17.23
CA VAL A 93 4.74 6.83 17.77
C VAL A 93 4.56 8.04 16.88
N LEU A 94 3.35 8.23 16.36
CA LEU A 94 2.98 9.37 15.53
C LEU A 94 2.16 10.34 16.35
N HIS A 95 2.53 11.61 16.29
CA HIS A 95 1.86 12.71 16.97
C HIS A 95 1.58 13.82 15.96
N LEU A 96 0.35 14.33 15.95
CA LEU A 96 0.02 15.61 15.34
C LEU A 96 -0.47 16.53 16.44
N ASP A 97 0.09 17.73 16.50
CA ASP A 97 -0.22 18.72 17.53
C ASP A 97 -1.68 19.24 17.47
N LEU A 98 -2.00 20.16 18.36
CA LEU A 98 -3.33 20.79 18.45
C LEU A 98 -3.69 21.64 17.22
N GLU A 99 -2.72 22.12 16.44
CA GLU A 99 -3.00 22.92 15.25
C GLU A 99 -3.51 22.06 14.08
N ALA A 100 -3.12 20.78 14.04
CA ALA A 100 -3.69 19.81 13.12
C ALA A 100 -5.17 19.54 13.44
N SER A 101 -5.97 19.30 12.39
CA SER A 101 -7.39 19.03 12.55
C SER A 101 -7.65 17.58 13.03
N ASP A 102 -8.81 17.36 13.65
CA ASP A 102 -9.27 16.00 14.01
C ASP A 102 -9.37 15.09 12.78
N SER A 103 -9.74 15.65 11.62
CA SER A 103 -9.81 14.90 10.37
C SER A 103 -8.43 14.42 9.93
N GLU A 104 -7.41 15.28 10.02
CA GLU A 104 -6.04 14.93 9.66
C GLU A 104 -5.47 13.85 10.58
N ARG A 105 -5.71 13.97 11.90
CA ARG A 105 -5.38 12.92 12.88
C ARG A 105 -6.08 11.59 12.56
N MET A 106 -7.37 11.64 12.28
CA MET A 106 -8.17 10.47 11.95
C MET A 106 -7.71 9.80 10.64
N GLU A 107 -7.34 10.58 9.63
CA GLU A 107 -6.79 10.09 8.37
C GLU A 107 -5.45 9.37 8.58
N LEU A 108 -4.57 9.93 9.42
CA LEU A 108 -3.31 9.29 9.78
C LEU A 108 -3.54 7.96 10.51
N ALA A 109 -4.48 7.91 11.46
CA ALA A 109 -4.84 6.69 12.17
C ALA A 109 -5.46 5.63 11.25
N LYS A 110 -6.34 6.04 10.32
CA LYS A 110 -6.91 5.16 9.29
C LYS A 110 -5.81 4.60 8.40
N TYR A 111 -4.88 5.44 7.97
CA TYR A 111 -3.74 5.01 7.15
C TYR A 111 -2.94 3.90 7.83
N VAL A 112 -2.50 4.13 9.08
CA VAL A 112 -1.73 3.15 9.86
C VAL A 112 -2.45 1.81 9.99
N LYS A 113 -3.77 1.83 10.20
CA LYS A 113 -4.60 0.60 10.27
C LYS A 113 -4.81 -0.09 8.93
N SER A 114 -4.87 0.68 7.84
CA SER A 114 -5.13 0.16 6.49
C SER A 114 -3.89 -0.35 5.77
N GLU A 115 -2.71 0.13 6.16
CA GLU A 115 -1.45 -0.22 5.52
C GLU A 115 -1.05 -1.64 5.93
N ARG A 116 -0.95 -2.56 4.96
CA ARG A 116 -0.81 -3.99 5.22
C ARG A 116 0.40 -4.32 6.07
N VAL A 117 1.55 -3.74 5.73
CA VAL A 117 2.83 -4.04 6.41
C VAL A 117 2.85 -3.45 7.82
N VAL A 118 2.21 -2.31 8.04
CA VAL A 118 2.18 -1.65 9.36
C VAL A 118 1.14 -2.30 10.27
N GLY A 119 -0.03 -2.64 9.71
CA GLY A 119 -1.11 -3.31 10.43
C GLY A 119 -0.78 -4.75 10.85
N GLU A 120 0.13 -5.43 10.15
CA GLU A 120 0.55 -6.81 10.50
C GLU A 120 1.37 -6.88 11.79
N PHE A 121 2.21 -5.88 12.07
CA PHE A 121 3.12 -5.89 13.23
C PHE A 121 2.62 -5.07 14.42
N GLU A 122 1.56 -4.27 14.25
CA GLU A 122 0.94 -3.44 15.31
C GLU A 122 1.95 -2.60 16.12
N ASN A 123 3.08 -2.23 15.51
CA ASN A 123 4.21 -1.53 16.13
C ASN A 123 4.21 -0.01 15.88
N VAL A 124 3.12 0.52 15.31
CA VAL A 124 2.92 1.94 15.04
C VAL A 124 1.68 2.44 15.78
N ILE A 125 1.85 3.46 16.61
CA ILE A 125 0.80 4.02 17.47
C ILE A 125 0.57 5.46 17.06
N VAL A 126 -0.70 5.85 16.87
CA VAL A 126 -1.08 7.24 16.64
C VAL A 126 -1.66 7.80 17.92
N ILE A 127 -1.07 8.89 18.43
CA ILE A 127 -1.59 9.59 19.61
C ILE A 127 -2.87 10.32 19.21
N GLY A 128 -3.99 9.96 19.86
CA GLY A 128 -5.29 10.58 19.63
C GLY A 128 -5.49 11.90 20.37
N ASN A 129 -4.75 12.12 21.46
CA ASN A 129 -4.78 13.37 22.22
C ASN A 129 -3.79 14.35 21.59
N ALA A 130 -4.31 15.48 21.13
CA ALA A 130 -3.47 16.55 20.62
C ALA A 130 -2.90 17.35 21.80
N ASP A 131 -1.58 17.49 21.85
CA ASP A 131 -0.90 18.35 22.82
C ASP A 131 -0.19 19.50 22.10
N LEU A 132 0.00 20.62 22.79
CA LEU A 132 0.79 21.74 22.26
C LEU A 132 2.27 21.43 22.48
N VAL A 133 3.01 21.23 21.39
CA VAL A 133 4.47 21.21 21.44
C VAL A 133 4.95 22.66 21.48
N THR A 134 5.23 23.18 22.68
CA THR A 134 5.83 24.52 22.87
C THR A 134 7.32 24.55 22.54
#